data_AF-A0A7K6QIZ0-F1
#
_entry.id   AF-A0A7K6QIZ0-F1
#
_cell.length_a   1.000
_cell.length_b   1.000
_cell.length_c   1.000
_cell.angle_alpha   90.00
_cell.angle_beta   90.00
_cell.angle_gamma   90.00
#
_symmetry.space_group_name_H-M   'P 1'
#
loop_
_entity.id
_entity.type
_entity.pdbx_description
1 polymer ?
#
loop_
_entity_poly.entity_id
_entity_poly.type
_entity_poly.pdbx_seq_one_letter_code
_entity_poly.pdbx_strand_id
1 'polypeptide(L)'
;MSSEDKEAQEDELLALASIYDEDEFKRAESAQGGETRICLELPQDFKIFVSGDSPESLQSSGFEYSVCFLPPLVLNFELPPDYPSTSPPVFTLSGKWLSQAQLSALCKHLDNLWEENRGCVVLFAWMQFLKEETLSYLNISSPYELKMCPQGKGQSRPALGPLEAGKDGGGATGSAEEEIVDARAVQDVESLSSLIREILDFDQAQRRKCFNSKMYLCNICFCEKLGSECMHFTDCSHVYCKACLKDYFEIQIRDGQVHCLNCPEPKCSSVATPGQVKELVGEELFARYDRLLLQSSLDLMADVVYCPRPGCQTPVMQEPGCTMAICSCCNYAFCTLCKMTYHGLSPCKVTAEKLMDLRNNYLEADEATKRFLEQRYGKRVIQKALEEMESKEWLEKNSKACPCCGTHIEKLDGCNKMTCTGCMQYFCWLCMGSLSRANPYRHFNDPSSPCFNRLFQAVHIDDGEFWEVED
;
A
#
# COMPACT_ATOMS: atom_id res chain seq x y z
N MET A 1 -42.34 50.76 10.19
CA MET A 1 -40.88 50.59 10.31
C MET A 1 -40.36 51.74 11.15
N SER A 2 -40.03 51.51 12.42
CA SER A 2 -39.24 52.50 13.16
C SER A 2 -37.88 52.64 12.48
N SER A 3 -37.30 53.83 12.45
CA SER A 3 -35.92 54.01 11.95
C SER A 3 -34.92 53.22 12.80
N GLU A 4 -35.23 53.06 14.08
CA GLU A 4 -34.38 52.41 15.09
C GLU A 4 -34.31 50.89 14.88
N ASP A 5 -35.43 50.25 14.54
CA ASP A 5 -35.47 48.80 14.26
C ASP A 5 -34.60 48.44 13.03
N LYS A 6 -34.65 49.27 11.98
CA LYS A 6 -33.83 49.07 10.78
C LYS A 6 -32.33 49.21 11.07
N GLU A 7 -31.96 50.22 11.86
CA GLU A 7 -30.58 50.46 12.25
C GLU A 7 -30.06 49.29 13.08
N ALA A 8 -30.84 48.83 14.09
CA ALA A 8 -30.49 47.68 14.91
C ALA A 8 -30.33 46.38 14.10
N GLN A 9 -31.18 46.15 13.10
CA GLN A 9 -31.06 45.00 12.19
C GLN A 9 -29.77 45.03 11.37
N GLU A 10 -29.44 46.18 10.77
CA GLU A 10 -28.23 46.32 9.97
C GLU A 10 -26.98 46.16 10.83
N ASP A 11 -26.97 46.76 12.02
CA ASP A 11 -25.87 46.64 12.98
C ASP A 11 -25.67 45.19 13.44
N GLU A 12 -26.75 44.44 13.71
CA GLU A 12 -26.67 43.01 14.06
C GLU A 12 -26.06 42.19 12.92
N LEU A 13 -26.53 42.39 11.68
CA LEU A 13 -26.02 41.66 10.51
C LEU A 13 -24.55 42.00 10.22
N LEU A 14 -24.14 43.26 10.38
CA LEU A 14 -22.75 43.69 10.21
C LEU A 14 -21.84 43.12 11.30
N ALA A 15 -22.33 43.06 12.55
CA ALA A 15 -21.61 42.44 13.64
C ALA A 15 -21.39 40.94 13.37
N LEU A 16 -22.43 40.22 12.94
CA LEU A 16 -22.32 38.80 12.58
C LEU A 16 -21.34 38.56 11.43
N ALA A 17 -21.40 39.37 10.37
CA ALA A 17 -20.46 39.29 9.24
C ALA A 17 -19.01 39.63 9.62
N SER A 18 -18.79 40.29 10.77
CA SER A 18 -17.45 40.59 11.28
C SER A 18 -16.91 39.50 12.21
N ILE A 19 -17.80 38.78 12.90
CA ILE A 19 -17.44 37.73 13.86
C ILE A 19 -17.22 36.39 13.16
N TYR A 20 -18.07 36.07 12.18
CA TYR A 20 -18.10 34.79 11.48
C TYR A 20 -17.57 34.94 10.06
N ASP A 21 -16.93 33.89 9.54
CA ASP A 21 -16.48 33.89 8.15
C ASP A 21 -17.63 33.61 7.16
N GLU A 22 -17.36 33.78 5.87
CA GLU A 22 -18.34 33.56 4.79
C GLU A 22 -18.78 32.09 4.64
N ASP A 23 -18.05 31.14 5.26
CA ASP A 23 -18.44 29.73 5.32
C ASP A 23 -19.48 29.50 6.44
N GLU A 24 -19.43 30.27 7.53
CA GLU A 24 -20.32 30.20 8.69
C GLU A 24 -21.56 31.10 8.59
N PHE A 25 -21.46 32.31 8.02
CA PHE A 25 -22.58 33.25 7.89
C PHE A 25 -22.66 33.87 6.50
N LYS A 26 -23.87 33.86 5.90
CA LYS A 26 -24.15 34.45 4.60
C LYS A 26 -25.36 35.36 4.67
N ARG A 27 -25.15 36.64 4.38
CA ARG A 27 -26.21 37.64 4.27
C ARG A 27 -26.94 37.49 2.93
N ALA A 28 -28.28 37.55 2.93
CA ALA A 28 -29.07 37.56 1.71
C ALA A 28 -28.92 38.91 0.98
N GLU A 29 -28.70 38.89 -0.34
CA GLU A 29 -28.49 40.11 -1.13
C GLU A 29 -29.77 40.97 -1.30
N SER A 30 -30.95 40.35 -1.22
CA SER A 30 -32.24 40.97 -1.57
C SER A 30 -33.23 41.10 -0.41
N ALA A 31 -32.96 40.47 0.74
CA ALA A 31 -33.85 40.46 1.91
C ALA A 31 -33.04 40.77 3.18
N GLN A 32 -33.69 41.32 4.21
CA GLN A 32 -33.10 41.47 5.55
C GLN A 32 -33.09 40.09 6.23
N GLY A 33 -32.19 39.22 5.79
CA GLY A 33 -32.11 37.84 6.25
C GLY A 33 -30.75 37.21 5.93
N GLY A 34 -30.57 35.97 6.33
CA GLY A 34 -29.32 35.25 6.13
C GLY A 34 -29.42 33.76 6.39
N GLU A 35 -28.38 33.05 5.96
CA GLU A 35 -28.12 31.65 6.28
C GLU A 35 -26.92 31.59 7.22
N THR A 36 -27.06 30.86 8.32
CA THR A 36 -25.96 30.54 9.23
C THR A 36 -25.73 29.04 9.29
N ARG A 37 -24.48 28.60 9.16
CA ARG A 37 -24.03 27.20 9.25
C ARG A 37 -23.24 27.00 10.54
N ILE A 38 -23.84 26.31 11.51
CA ILE A 38 -23.35 26.23 12.88
C ILE A 38 -22.70 24.87 13.11
N CYS A 39 -21.37 24.86 13.27
CA CYS A 39 -20.61 23.67 13.63
C CYS A 39 -20.53 23.54 15.15
N LEU A 40 -21.07 22.46 15.72
CA LEU A 40 -21.07 22.23 17.17
C LEU A 40 -19.68 21.84 17.67
N GLU A 41 -19.38 22.25 18.90
CA GLU A 41 -18.18 21.81 19.60
C GLU A 41 -18.37 20.42 20.21
N LEU A 42 -17.72 19.42 19.63
CA LEU A 42 -17.85 18.04 20.10
C LEU A 42 -16.80 17.70 21.17
N PRO A 43 -17.18 16.90 22.19
CA PRO A 43 -16.22 16.33 23.14
C PRO A 43 -15.13 15.50 22.46
N GLN A 44 -13.98 15.35 23.13
CA GLN A 44 -12.94 14.41 22.70
C GLN A 44 -13.51 12.99 22.62
N ASP A 45 -13.13 12.25 21.56
CA ASP A 45 -13.55 10.87 21.30
C ASP A 45 -15.07 10.66 21.19
N PHE A 46 -15.79 11.62 20.61
CA PHE A 46 -17.22 11.47 20.33
C PHE A 46 -17.49 10.31 19.35
N LYS A 47 -18.40 9.41 19.72
CA LYS A 47 -18.79 8.25 18.94
C LYS A 47 -20.24 8.36 18.49
N ILE A 48 -20.49 8.02 17.24
CA ILE A 48 -21.84 7.80 16.71
C ILE A 48 -22.11 6.31 16.60
N PHE A 49 -23.32 5.92 16.96
CA PHE A 49 -23.77 4.53 16.96
C PHE A 49 -24.98 4.37 16.06
N VAL A 50 -25.00 3.27 15.31
CA VAL A 50 -26.07 2.95 14.37
C VAL A 50 -26.58 1.55 14.68
N SER A 51 -27.82 1.46 15.14
CA SER A 51 -28.52 0.21 15.36
C SER A 51 -28.88 -0.44 14.02
N GLY A 52 -28.30 -1.60 13.72
CA GLY A 52 -28.66 -2.39 12.54
C GLY A 52 -29.94 -3.20 12.79
N ASP A 53 -31.02 -2.87 12.09
CA ASP A 53 -32.22 -3.72 12.04
C ASP A 53 -31.95 -4.91 11.10
N SER A 54 -31.31 -5.97 11.59
CA SER A 54 -31.33 -7.28 10.94
C SER A 54 -32.10 -8.28 11.81
N PRO A 55 -33.28 -8.78 11.38
CA PRO A 55 -34.10 -9.69 12.17
C PRO A 55 -33.55 -11.11 12.35
N GLU A 56 -32.38 -11.47 11.80
CA GLU A 56 -31.97 -12.89 11.67
C GLU A 56 -30.59 -13.27 12.22
N SER A 57 -29.98 -12.47 13.10
CA SER A 57 -28.77 -12.92 13.80
C SER A 57 -28.74 -12.49 15.27
N LEU A 58 -28.39 -13.43 16.15
CA LEU A 58 -28.26 -13.29 17.61
C LEU A 58 -27.08 -12.38 18.04
N GLN A 59 -26.68 -11.42 17.20
CA GLN A 59 -25.68 -10.41 17.49
C GLN A 59 -26.21 -9.05 17.02
N SER A 60 -26.57 -8.20 17.99
CA SER A 60 -26.84 -6.78 17.81
C SER A 60 -25.56 -6.08 17.29
N SER A 61 -25.26 -6.25 16.00
CA SER A 61 -24.07 -5.69 15.37
C SER A 61 -24.35 -4.25 14.93
N GLY A 62 -24.49 -3.35 15.90
CA GLY A 62 -24.46 -1.93 15.61
C GLY A 62 -23.04 -1.48 15.26
N PHE A 63 -22.93 -0.53 14.33
CA PHE A 63 -21.65 0.04 13.92
C PHE A 63 -21.36 1.30 14.74
N GLU A 64 -20.16 1.39 15.29
CA GLU A 64 -19.67 2.55 16.03
C GLU A 64 -18.59 3.28 15.23
N TYR A 65 -18.71 4.60 15.10
CA TYR A 65 -17.74 5.44 14.39
C TYR A 65 -17.28 6.61 15.27
N SER A 66 -15.97 6.87 15.34
CA SER A 66 -15.41 8.01 16.06
C SER A 66 -15.28 9.23 15.15
N VAL A 67 -15.96 10.32 15.51
CA VAL A 67 -16.00 11.57 14.74
C VAL A 67 -15.52 12.74 15.60
N CYS A 68 -14.85 13.71 14.99
CA CYS A 68 -14.45 14.96 15.64
C CYS A 68 -15.30 16.15 15.19
N PHE A 69 -16.00 16.03 14.05
CA PHE A 69 -16.89 17.04 13.51
C PHE A 69 -18.19 16.39 13.02
N LEU A 70 -19.32 17.07 13.26
CA LEU A 70 -20.62 16.70 12.71
C LEU A 70 -21.05 17.75 11.67
N PRO A 71 -21.86 17.37 10.66
CA PRO A 71 -22.42 18.32 9.71
C PRO A 71 -23.12 19.49 10.44
N PRO A 72 -22.99 20.73 9.93
CA PRO A 72 -23.50 21.89 10.62
C PRO A 72 -25.03 21.89 10.68
N LEU A 73 -25.57 22.53 11.72
CA LEU A 73 -26.97 22.96 11.71
C LEU A 73 -27.09 24.18 10.82
N VAL A 74 -28.08 24.19 9.94
CA VAL A 74 -28.33 25.34 9.05
C VAL A 74 -29.55 26.07 9.56
N LEU A 75 -29.33 27.30 10.02
CA LEU A 75 -30.36 28.25 10.45
C LEU A 75 -30.56 29.26 9.33
N ASN A 76 -31.71 29.22 8.67
CA ASN A 76 -32.13 30.27 7.75
C ASN A 76 -33.09 31.20 8.47
N PHE A 77 -32.87 32.51 8.37
CA PHE A 77 -33.73 33.49 9.02
C PHE A 77 -34.02 34.70 8.14
N GLU A 78 -35.18 35.30 8.38
CA GLU A 78 -35.64 36.57 7.81
C GLU A 78 -36.10 37.48 8.95
N LEU A 79 -35.69 38.74 8.90
CA LEU A 79 -36.00 39.76 9.89
C LEU A 79 -37.24 40.55 9.46
N PRO A 80 -38.34 40.49 10.23
CA PRO A 80 -39.51 41.32 9.96
C PRO A 80 -39.21 42.82 10.12
N PRO A 81 -40.03 43.70 9.51
CA PRO A 81 -39.87 45.16 9.57
C PRO A 81 -39.96 45.79 10.97
N ASP A 82 -40.42 45.04 11.96
CA ASP A 82 -40.72 45.42 13.35
C ASP A 82 -39.88 44.64 14.38
N TYR A 83 -38.90 43.85 13.94
CA TYR A 83 -37.85 43.29 14.79
C TYR A 83 -36.75 44.34 15.03
N PRO A 84 -36.15 44.43 16.24
CA PRO A 84 -36.34 43.57 17.41
C PRO A 84 -37.48 43.99 18.36
N SER A 85 -38.15 45.11 18.10
CA SER A 85 -39.10 45.72 19.04
C SER A 85 -40.36 44.90 19.32
N THR A 86 -40.93 44.24 18.31
CA THR A 86 -42.29 43.64 18.41
C THR A 86 -42.34 42.17 18.03
N SER A 87 -41.70 41.77 16.93
CA SER A 87 -41.77 40.41 16.39
C SER A 87 -40.41 39.70 16.45
N PRO A 88 -40.36 38.36 16.60
CA PRO A 88 -39.13 37.58 16.46
C PRO A 88 -38.67 37.45 15.01
N PRO A 89 -37.42 37.05 14.76
CA PRO A 89 -36.98 36.58 13.45
C PRO A 89 -37.82 35.39 12.98
N VAL A 90 -38.20 35.37 11.70
CA VAL A 90 -38.80 34.19 11.07
C VAL A 90 -37.66 33.26 10.68
N PHE A 91 -37.65 32.02 11.17
CA PHE A 91 -36.53 31.12 10.91
C PHE A 91 -36.96 29.69 10.60
N THR A 92 -36.04 28.96 9.98
CA THR A 92 -36.08 27.50 9.80
C THR A 92 -34.75 26.91 10.26
N LEU A 93 -34.81 25.81 11.01
CA LEU A 93 -33.65 25.11 11.54
C LEU A 93 -33.59 23.71 10.94
N SER A 94 -32.49 23.41 10.26
CA SER A 94 -32.27 22.10 9.65
C SER A 94 -31.01 21.44 10.20
N GLY A 95 -31.09 20.13 10.38
CA GLY A 95 -30.00 19.32 10.91
C GLY A 95 -30.14 17.88 10.46
N LYS A 96 -29.11 17.38 9.77
CA LYS A 96 -29.16 16.03 9.18
C LYS A 96 -29.07 14.92 10.22
N TRP A 97 -28.28 15.13 11.27
CA TRP A 97 -28.00 14.13 12.29
C TRP A 97 -28.89 14.23 13.52
N LEU A 98 -29.70 15.29 13.64
CA LEU A 98 -30.69 15.45 14.70
C LEU A 98 -32.06 14.92 14.26
N SER A 99 -32.80 14.32 15.19
CA SER A 99 -34.19 13.94 14.94
C SER A 99 -35.11 15.17 14.88
N GLN A 100 -36.24 15.01 14.21
CA GLN A 100 -37.25 16.06 14.09
C GLN A 100 -37.77 16.58 15.45
N ALA A 101 -37.89 15.69 16.45
CA ALA A 101 -38.29 16.08 17.81
C ALA A 101 -37.22 16.93 18.50
N GLN A 102 -35.93 16.58 18.33
CA GLN A 102 -34.82 17.36 18.86
C GLN A 102 -34.72 18.74 18.19
N LEU A 103 -34.86 18.81 16.86
CA LEU A 103 -34.92 20.09 16.14
C LEU A 103 -36.11 20.95 16.61
N SER A 104 -37.28 20.34 16.82
CA SER A 104 -38.46 21.05 17.33
C SER A 104 -38.24 21.58 18.76
N ALA A 105 -37.52 20.84 19.61
CA ALA A 105 -37.13 21.30 20.94
C ALA A 105 -36.18 22.50 20.88
N LEU A 106 -35.21 22.49 19.95
CA LEU A 106 -34.33 23.63 19.72
C LEU A 106 -35.12 24.84 19.22
N CYS A 107 -36.03 24.69 18.26
CA CYS A 107 -36.87 25.80 17.77
C CYS A 107 -37.65 26.47 18.92
N LYS A 108 -38.28 25.66 19.80
CA LYS A 108 -38.99 26.18 20.98
C LYS A 108 -38.06 26.91 21.94
N HIS A 109 -36.82 26.45 22.10
CA HIS A 109 -35.85 27.13 22.94
C HIS A 109 -35.39 28.46 22.34
N LEU A 110 -35.18 28.52 21.02
CA LEU A 110 -34.87 29.78 20.33
C LEU A 110 -35.99 30.82 20.50
N ASP A 111 -37.26 30.38 20.42
CA ASP A 111 -38.40 31.25 20.71
C ASP A 111 -38.35 31.77 22.15
N ASN A 112 -38.05 30.91 23.13
CA ASN A 112 -37.93 31.32 24.53
C ASN A 112 -36.79 32.31 24.75
N LEU A 113 -35.63 32.12 24.09
CA LEU A 113 -34.51 33.06 24.15
C LEU A 113 -34.92 34.43 23.60
N TRP A 114 -35.76 34.48 22.56
CA TRP A 114 -36.30 35.76 22.10
C TRP A 114 -37.30 36.36 23.10
N GLU A 115 -38.18 35.55 23.69
CA GLU A 115 -39.14 36.00 24.70
C GLU A 115 -38.46 36.62 25.93
N GLU A 116 -37.33 36.05 26.37
CA GLU A 116 -36.52 36.56 27.48
C GLU A 116 -35.80 37.87 27.13
N ASN A 117 -35.50 38.09 25.85
CA ASN A 117 -34.74 39.22 25.33
C ASN A 117 -35.57 40.15 24.43
N ARG A 118 -36.90 40.21 24.60
CA ARG A 118 -37.78 41.05 23.78
C ARG A 118 -37.33 42.50 23.75
N GLY A 119 -37.28 43.08 22.55
CA GLY A 119 -36.80 44.44 22.31
C GLY A 119 -35.28 44.54 22.08
N CYS A 120 -34.55 43.43 22.14
CA CYS A 120 -33.13 43.36 21.83
C CYS A 120 -32.86 42.43 20.63
N VAL A 121 -31.69 42.59 20.03
CA VAL A 121 -31.15 41.70 18.98
C VAL A 121 -30.75 40.34 19.56
N VAL A 122 -31.04 39.23 18.88
CA VAL A 122 -30.95 37.86 19.45
C VAL A 122 -30.19 36.84 18.60
N LEU A 123 -29.82 37.15 17.35
CA LEU A 123 -29.20 36.19 16.44
C LEU A 123 -27.83 35.71 16.95
N PHE A 124 -27.03 36.60 17.53
CA PHE A 124 -25.75 36.20 18.15
C PHE A 124 -25.97 35.21 19.31
N ALA A 125 -26.95 35.48 20.17
CA ALA A 125 -27.29 34.60 21.29
C ALA A 125 -27.80 33.23 20.81
N TRP A 126 -28.64 33.22 19.76
CA TRP A 126 -29.09 31.99 19.11
C TRP A 126 -27.92 31.18 18.55
N MET A 127 -26.99 31.83 17.85
CA MET A 127 -25.82 31.17 17.27
C MET A 127 -24.88 30.61 18.33
N GLN A 128 -24.64 31.37 19.40
CA GLN A 128 -23.81 30.92 20.52
C GLN A 128 -24.42 29.71 21.24
N PHE A 129 -25.71 29.79 21.58
CA PHE A 129 -26.44 28.67 22.18
C PHE A 129 -26.37 27.43 21.28
N LEU A 130 -26.65 27.58 19.98
CA LEU A 130 -26.65 26.47 19.04
C LEU A 130 -25.26 25.82 18.90
N LYS A 131 -24.19 26.60 19.06
CA LYS A 131 -22.79 26.13 18.95
C LYS A 131 -22.30 25.42 20.22
N GLU A 132 -22.55 26.01 21.40
CA GLU A 132 -21.93 25.63 22.67
C GLU A 132 -22.85 24.77 23.56
N GLU A 133 -24.16 25.00 23.50
CA GLU A 133 -25.13 24.45 24.47
C GLU A 133 -26.12 23.44 23.86
N THR A 134 -26.15 23.27 22.53
CA THR A 134 -27.06 22.29 21.88
C THR A 134 -26.91 20.87 22.45
N LEU A 135 -25.66 20.41 22.63
CA LEU A 135 -25.41 19.04 23.09
C LEU A 135 -25.87 18.83 24.54
N SER A 136 -25.59 19.81 25.42
CA SER A 136 -26.01 19.75 26.83
C SER A 136 -27.53 19.88 26.95
N TYR A 137 -28.14 20.80 26.20
CA TYR A 137 -29.58 21.02 26.19
C TYR A 137 -30.36 19.78 25.72
N LEU A 138 -29.90 19.13 24.66
CA LEU A 138 -30.51 17.91 24.13
C LEU A 138 -30.10 16.63 24.88
N ASN A 139 -29.27 16.75 25.92
CA ASN A 139 -28.68 15.62 26.66
C ASN A 139 -28.01 14.57 25.74
N ILE A 140 -27.30 15.04 24.71
CA ILE A 140 -26.60 14.19 23.76
C ILE A 140 -25.24 13.81 24.35
N SER A 141 -25.06 12.53 24.66
CA SER A 141 -23.81 11.94 25.15
C SER A 141 -23.23 10.93 24.16
N SER A 142 -21.90 10.76 24.18
CA SER A 142 -21.22 9.69 23.44
C SER A 142 -21.43 8.34 24.13
N PRO A 143 -21.76 7.24 23.41
CA PRO A 143 -22.07 7.19 21.98
C PRO A 143 -23.49 7.69 21.66
N TYR A 144 -23.62 8.53 20.62
CA TYR A 144 -24.90 9.06 20.18
C TYR A 144 -25.57 8.15 19.14
N GLU A 145 -26.80 7.70 19.42
CA GLU A 145 -27.57 6.86 18.50
C GLU A 145 -28.27 7.70 17.42
N LEU A 146 -27.93 7.45 16.16
CA LEU A 146 -28.60 8.07 15.01
C LEU A 146 -29.96 7.41 14.79
N LYS A 147 -31.04 8.18 15.00
CA LYS A 147 -32.43 7.72 14.81
C LYS A 147 -33.03 8.33 13.55
N MET A 148 -33.61 7.48 12.70
CA MET A 148 -34.51 7.93 11.64
C MET A 148 -35.95 7.91 12.15
N CYS A 149 -36.70 8.97 11.90
CA CYS A 149 -38.15 8.93 12.03
C CYS A 149 -38.69 8.27 10.74
N PRO A 150 -39.50 7.19 10.82
CA PRO A 150 -40.09 6.60 9.62
C PRO A 150 -40.97 7.65 8.93
N GLN A 151 -40.62 8.04 7.70
CA GLN A 151 -41.40 8.98 6.91
C GLN A 151 -42.81 8.41 6.70
N GLY A 152 -43.80 9.01 7.35
CA GLY A 152 -45.21 8.82 7.02
C GLY A 152 -45.44 9.24 5.57
N LYS A 153 -46.16 8.41 4.82
CA LYS A 153 -46.54 8.63 3.42
C LYS A 153 -47.06 10.06 3.20
N GLY A 154 -46.38 10.80 2.32
CA GLY A 154 -46.86 11.90 1.49
C GLY A 154 -47.90 12.87 2.08
N GLN A 155 -47.44 14.02 2.56
CA GLN A 155 -48.31 15.19 2.64
C GLN A 155 -48.32 15.92 1.29
N SER A 156 -49.40 15.71 0.53
CA SER A 156 -49.79 16.61 -0.55
C SER A 156 -50.25 17.95 0.06
N ARG A 157 -49.82 19.06 -0.56
CA ARG A 157 -50.24 20.45 -0.28
C ARG A 157 -51.75 20.57 0.02
N PRO A 158 -52.19 21.31 1.05
CA PRO A 158 -53.59 21.68 1.16
C PRO A 158 -53.88 22.91 0.28
N ALA A 159 -54.72 22.71 -0.74
CA ALA A 159 -55.38 23.80 -1.43
C ALA A 159 -56.58 24.26 -0.61
N LEU A 160 -56.70 25.58 -0.41
CA LEU A 160 -57.82 26.26 0.24
C LEU A 160 -59.15 26.03 -0.51
N GLY A 161 -60.21 25.70 0.22
CA GLY A 161 -61.60 25.69 -0.25
C GLY A 161 -62.60 25.58 0.93
N PRO A 162 -63.81 26.17 0.83
CA PRO A 162 -64.55 26.64 2.01
C PRO A 162 -65.53 25.64 2.62
N LEU A 163 -65.86 25.92 3.90
CA LEU A 163 -66.77 25.23 4.81
C LEU A 163 -68.17 24.93 4.24
N GLU A 164 -68.72 23.77 4.61
CA GLU A 164 -70.16 23.52 4.81
C GLU A 164 -70.34 22.46 5.92
N ALA A 165 -71.42 22.59 6.69
CA ALA A 165 -71.65 21.94 7.98
C ALA A 165 -72.39 20.59 7.88
N GLY A 166 -72.16 19.69 8.85
CA GLY A 166 -72.97 18.49 9.07
C GLY A 166 -72.57 17.72 10.32
N LYS A 167 -73.50 17.59 11.27
CA LYS A 167 -73.38 16.91 12.57
C LYS A 167 -73.29 15.38 12.44
N ASP A 168 -72.60 14.73 13.39
CA ASP A 168 -73.17 13.85 14.45
C ASP A 168 -72.18 12.77 14.93
N GLY A 169 -72.22 12.47 16.22
CA GLY A 169 -72.03 11.10 16.74
C GLY A 169 -70.70 10.78 17.42
N GLY A 170 -70.73 10.71 18.75
CA GLY A 170 -69.55 10.50 19.61
C GLY A 170 -68.89 9.11 19.57
N GLY A 171 -67.70 9.06 20.15
CA GLY A 171 -66.96 7.83 20.45
C GLY A 171 -65.67 8.13 21.20
N ALA A 172 -65.67 7.93 22.51
CA ALA A 172 -64.51 8.11 23.38
C ALA A 172 -63.41 7.09 23.06
N THR A 173 -62.18 7.55 22.80
CA THR A 173 -60.94 6.75 22.94
C THR A 173 -59.78 7.67 23.33
N GLY A 174 -58.87 7.12 24.12
CA GLY A 174 -57.85 7.85 24.90
C GLY A 174 -56.93 8.74 24.08
N SER A 175 -56.54 9.83 24.74
CA SER A 175 -55.49 10.77 24.40
C SER A 175 -54.16 10.05 24.11
N ALA A 176 -53.86 9.87 22.83
CA ALA A 176 -52.49 9.83 22.35
C ALA A 176 -52.06 11.28 22.16
N GLU A 177 -51.05 11.73 22.91
CA GLU A 177 -50.38 13.01 22.66
C GLU A 177 -49.73 12.92 21.28
N GLU A 178 -50.37 13.48 20.26
CA GLU A 178 -49.71 13.75 18.98
C GLU A 178 -48.57 14.72 19.26
N GLU A 179 -47.31 14.27 19.18
CA GLU A 179 -46.15 15.15 19.22
C GLU A 179 -46.30 16.18 18.09
N ILE A 180 -46.63 17.42 18.45
CA ILE A 180 -46.77 18.54 17.53
C ILE A 180 -45.37 18.83 16.98
N VAL A 181 -45.11 18.33 15.78
CA VAL A 181 -43.88 18.55 15.03
C VAL A 181 -43.83 20.01 14.56
N ASP A 182 -42.78 20.75 14.93
CA ASP A 182 -42.62 22.14 14.49
C ASP A 182 -42.33 22.18 12.98
N ALA A 183 -43.12 22.94 12.21
CA ALA A 183 -42.97 23.05 10.76
C ALA A 183 -41.65 23.72 10.35
N ARG A 184 -40.96 24.41 11.28
CA ARG A 184 -39.65 25.05 11.07
C ARG A 184 -38.47 24.09 11.24
N ALA A 185 -38.69 22.93 11.87
CA ALA A 185 -37.68 21.90 12.00
C ALA A 185 -37.62 21.08 10.70
N VAL A 186 -36.44 20.94 10.09
CA VAL A 186 -36.28 20.19 8.83
C VAL A 186 -35.18 19.15 8.96
N GLN A 187 -35.56 17.87 9.00
CA GLN A 187 -34.63 16.75 8.87
C GLN A 187 -34.47 16.38 7.39
N ASP A 188 -33.40 16.86 6.76
CA ASP A 188 -33.09 16.60 5.34
C ASP A 188 -32.23 15.34 5.17
N VAL A 189 -32.86 14.16 5.27
CA VAL A 189 -32.17 12.85 5.16
C VAL A 189 -33.00 11.86 4.35
N GLU A 190 -32.40 11.30 3.28
CA GLU A 190 -33.01 10.26 2.45
C GLU A 190 -32.88 8.86 3.05
N SER A 191 -31.76 8.55 3.72
CA SER A 191 -31.51 7.26 4.37
C SER A 191 -30.44 7.32 5.46
N LEU A 192 -30.45 6.35 6.38
CA LEU A 192 -29.45 6.23 7.45
C LEU A 192 -28.04 5.98 6.87
N SER A 193 -27.93 5.20 5.79
CA SER A 193 -26.64 4.89 5.16
C SER A 193 -26.05 6.09 4.41
N SER A 194 -26.88 6.90 3.74
CA SER A 194 -26.44 8.17 3.15
C SER A 194 -26.00 9.16 4.23
N LEU A 195 -26.73 9.24 5.34
CA LEU A 195 -26.39 10.10 6.47
C LEU A 195 -25.02 9.75 7.08
N ILE A 196 -24.75 8.47 7.34
CA ILE A 196 -23.46 8.03 7.89
C ILE A 196 -22.32 8.41 6.94
N ARG A 197 -22.48 8.13 5.65
CA ARG A 197 -21.47 8.50 4.64
C ARG A 197 -21.22 10.02 4.65
N GLU A 198 -22.29 10.82 4.67
CA GLU A 198 -22.17 12.28 4.71
C GLU A 198 -21.48 12.79 5.99
N ILE A 199 -21.78 12.20 7.16
CA ILE A 199 -21.12 12.55 8.42
C ILE A 199 -19.62 12.22 8.34
N LEU A 200 -19.26 11.03 7.86
CA LEU A 200 -17.87 10.61 7.76
C LEU A 200 -17.08 11.43 6.72
N ASP A 201 -17.70 11.73 5.57
CA ASP A 201 -17.11 12.57 4.54
C ASP A 201 -16.89 14.00 5.05
N PHE A 202 -17.86 14.55 5.79
CA PHE A 202 -17.75 15.88 6.39
C PHE A 202 -16.68 15.92 7.49
N ASP A 203 -16.65 14.93 8.39
CA ASP A 203 -15.62 14.82 9.43
C ASP A 203 -14.22 14.76 8.82
N GLN A 204 -14.03 13.93 7.78
CA GLN A 204 -12.77 13.83 7.07
C GLN A 204 -12.38 15.16 6.39
N ALA A 205 -13.35 15.82 5.75
CA ALA A 205 -13.12 17.12 5.10
C ALA A 205 -12.71 18.19 6.12
N GLN A 206 -13.36 18.25 7.28
CA GLN A 206 -13.02 19.23 8.32
C GLN A 206 -11.70 18.93 9.03
N ARG A 207 -11.41 17.66 9.32
CA ARG A 207 -10.07 17.25 9.79
C ARG A 207 -8.99 17.67 8.80
N ARG A 208 -9.24 17.53 7.49
CA ARG A 208 -8.32 17.98 6.44
C ARG A 208 -8.20 19.50 6.38
N LYS A 209 -9.30 20.26 6.50
CA LYS A 209 -9.25 21.74 6.59
C LYS A 209 -8.41 22.18 7.81
N CYS A 210 -8.68 21.62 8.98
CA CYS A 210 -7.95 21.90 10.22
C CYS A 210 -6.46 21.54 10.09
N PHE A 211 -6.15 20.39 9.49
CA PHE A 211 -4.77 20.02 9.15
C PHE A 211 -4.14 21.06 8.22
N ASN A 212 -4.81 21.42 7.13
CA ASN A 212 -4.27 22.32 6.12
C ASN A 212 -3.93 23.72 6.66
N SER A 213 -4.68 24.20 7.65
CA SER A 213 -4.48 25.50 8.30
C SER A 213 -3.44 25.48 9.41
N LYS A 214 -3.06 24.31 9.94
CA LYS A 214 -2.03 24.17 10.97
C LYS A 214 -0.63 24.19 10.38
N MET A 215 0.33 24.70 11.14
CA MET A 215 1.75 24.67 10.77
C MET A 215 2.43 23.41 11.32
N TYR A 216 3.27 22.80 10.49
CA TYR A 216 4.03 21.59 10.81
C TYR A 216 5.51 21.79 10.47
N LEU A 217 6.39 21.31 11.34
CA LEU A 217 7.82 21.28 11.08
C LEU A 217 8.16 20.01 10.28
N CYS A 218 8.77 20.16 9.12
CA CYS A 218 9.26 19.01 8.36
C CYS A 218 10.64 18.57 8.86
N ASN A 219 10.78 17.34 9.36
CA ASN A 219 12.06 16.83 9.88
C ASN A 219 13.12 16.47 8.80
N ILE A 220 12.82 16.68 7.51
CA ILE A 220 13.79 16.46 6.42
C ILE A 220 14.50 17.77 6.07
N CYS A 221 13.73 18.85 5.85
CA CYS A 221 14.27 20.17 5.52
C CYS A 221 14.31 21.15 6.70
N PHE A 222 13.79 20.76 7.86
CA PHE A 222 13.68 21.58 9.08
C PHE A 222 12.98 22.93 8.86
N CYS A 223 12.06 23.00 7.89
CA CYS A 223 11.26 24.18 7.59
C CYS A 223 9.83 24.01 8.10
N GLU A 224 9.25 25.09 8.62
CA GLU A 224 7.84 25.14 8.98
C GLU A 224 6.99 25.35 7.74
N LYS A 225 5.97 24.51 7.57
CA LYS A 225 5.10 24.45 6.40
C LYS A 225 3.64 24.35 6.82
N LEU A 226 2.76 24.99 6.07
CA LEU A 226 1.32 24.80 6.24
C LEU A 226 0.95 23.35 5.93
N GLY A 227 -0.06 22.81 6.62
CA GLY A 227 -0.52 21.44 6.38
C GLY A 227 -0.95 21.21 4.93
N SER A 228 -1.39 22.24 4.21
CA SER A 228 -1.69 22.18 2.77
C SER A 228 -0.47 21.80 1.92
N GLU A 229 0.73 22.20 2.33
CA GLU A 229 2.01 21.85 1.73
C GLU A 229 2.64 20.59 2.35
N CYS A 230 1.95 19.95 3.29
CA CYS A 230 2.40 18.75 3.98
C CYS A 230 1.55 17.54 3.63
N MET A 231 2.10 16.36 3.92
CA MET A 231 1.39 15.10 3.86
C MET A 231 1.54 14.38 5.19
N HIS A 232 0.45 13.77 5.62
CA HIS A 232 0.31 13.05 6.87
C HIS A 232 0.16 11.56 6.61
N PHE A 233 0.94 10.74 7.32
CA PHE A 233 0.81 9.29 7.30
C PHE A 233 -0.21 8.84 8.36
N THR A 234 -1.30 8.21 7.94
CA THR A 234 -2.38 7.78 8.85
C THR A 234 -1.95 6.74 9.87
N ASP A 235 -1.02 5.86 9.50
CA ASP A 235 -0.66 4.72 10.35
C ASP A 235 0.40 5.08 11.40
N CYS A 236 1.19 6.13 11.18
CA CYS A 236 2.26 6.54 12.09
C CYS A 236 2.19 8.00 12.56
N SER A 237 1.21 8.78 12.09
CA SER A 237 1.00 10.20 12.43
C SER A 237 2.13 11.17 12.07
N HIS A 238 3.18 10.73 11.37
CA HIS A 238 4.27 11.60 10.94
C HIS A 238 3.85 12.53 9.79
N VAL A 239 4.39 13.76 9.82
CA VAL A 239 4.07 14.81 8.86
C VAL A 239 5.36 15.32 8.21
N TYR A 240 5.36 15.39 6.88
CA TYR A 240 6.47 15.94 6.12
C TYR A 240 5.95 16.82 4.98
N CYS A 241 6.76 17.79 4.54
CA CYS A 241 6.39 18.61 3.40
C CYS A 241 6.38 17.79 2.10
N LYS A 242 5.44 18.10 1.21
CA LYS A 242 5.24 17.41 -0.08
C LYS A 242 6.49 17.45 -0.95
N ALA A 243 7.25 18.56 -0.92
CA ALA A 243 8.49 18.69 -1.68
C ALA A 243 9.54 17.65 -1.26
N CYS A 244 9.82 17.52 0.04
CA CYS A 244 10.80 16.54 0.52
C CYS A 244 10.35 15.09 0.31
N LEU A 245 9.05 14.80 0.50
CA LEU A 245 8.52 13.46 0.24
C LEU A 245 8.57 13.09 -1.23
N LYS A 246 8.29 14.06 -2.11
CA LYS A 246 8.43 13.88 -3.55
C LYS A 246 9.87 13.47 -3.89
N ASP A 247 10.86 14.27 -3.50
CA ASP A 247 12.27 13.96 -3.79
C ASP A 247 12.68 12.60 -3.24
N TYR A 248 12.24 12.28 -2.02
CA TYR A 248 12.48 10.98 -1.40
C TYR A 248 11.88 9.82 -2.20
N PHE A 249 10.61 9.91 -2.61
CA PHE A 249 9.95 8.87 -3.42
C PHE A 249 10.54 8.77 -4.83
N GLU A 250 10.89 9.88 -5.46
CA GLU A 250 11.53 9.87 -6.79
C GLU A 250 12.87 9.13 -6.78
N ILE A 251 13.68 9.31 -5.73
CA ILE A 251 14.94 8.59 -5.55
C ILE A 251 14.69 7.10 -5.35
N GLN A 252 13.79 6.72 -4.43
CA GLN A 252 13.50 5.31 -4.14
C GLN A 252 12.95 4.54 -5.36
N ILE A 253 12.07 5.17 -6.14
CA ILE A 253 11.52 4.58 -7.38
C ILE A 253 12.62 4.43 -8.45
N ARG A 254 13.55 5.40 -8.52
CA ARG A 254 14.66 5.36 -9.47
C ARG A 254 15.66 4.26 -9.15
N ASP A 255 15.95 4.06 -7.87
CA ASP A 255 16.87 3.04 -7.37
C ASP A 255 16.27 1.62 -7.40
N GLY A 256 14.97 1.50 -7.72
CA GLY A 256 14.29 0.19 -7.84
C GLY A 256 13.90 -0.42 -6.50
N GLN A 257 14.01 0.34 -5.40
CA GLN A 257 13.72 -0.10 -4.05
C GLN A 257 12.23 0.13 -3.74
N VAL A 258 11.36 -0.66 -4.38
CA VAL A 258 9.91 -0.35 -4.43
C VAL A 258 9.12 -1.04 -3.32
N HIS A 259 9.75 -2.01 -2.67
CA HIS A 259 9.13 -2.82 -1.62
C HIS A 259 8.64 -2.02 -0.42
N CYS A 260 9.16 -0.81 -0.20
CA CYS A 260 8.84 -0.07 1.00
C CYS A 260 9.05 1.44 0.78
N LEU A 261 8.12 2.12 0.08
CA LEU A 261 8.04 3.59 0.17
C LEU A 261 7.58 3.94 1.59
N ASN A 262 8.51 3.83 2.52
CA ASN A 262 8.27 3.95 3.94
C ASN A 262 8.25 5.41 4.36
N CYS A 263 7.62 5.63 5.50
CA CYS A 263 7.84 6.84 6.28
C CYS A 263 9.35 7.10 6.44
N PRO A 264 9.84 8.33 6.17
CA PRO A 264 11.24 8.70 6.38
C PRO A 264 11.74 8.61 7.84
N GLU A 265 10.83 8.46 8.81
CA GLU A 265 11.18 8.39 10.23
C GLU A 265 11.98 7.10 10.56
N PRO A 266 13.10 7.19 11.29
CA PRO A 266 13.86 6.03 11.72
C PRO A 266 12.99 5.07 12.55
N LYS A 267 13.07 3.77 12.24
CA LYS A 267 12.31 2.69 12.92
C LYS A 267 10.79 2.72 12.66
N CYS A 268 10.31 3.55 11.75
CA CYS A 268 8.93 3.48 11.31
C CYS A 268 8.78 2.50 10.15
N SER A 269 7.82 1.58 10.25
CA SER A 269 7.47 0.60 9.21
C SER A 269 6.17 0.95 8.49
N SER A 270 5.66 2.18 8.65
CA SER A 270 4.48 2.65 7.92
C SER A 270 4.83 2.86 6.46
N VAL A 271 3.95 2.38 5.58
CA VAL A 271 4.12 2.42 4.12
C VAL A 271 3.20 3.49 3.55
N ALA A 272 3.69 4.25 2.58
CA ALA A 272 2.87 5.20 1.83
C ALA A 272 1.82 4.47 1.00
N THR A 273 0.58 4.93 1.03
CA THR A 273 -0.48 4.39 0.19
C THR A 273 -0.24 4.74 -1.29
N PRO A 274 -0.67 3.90 -2.26
CA PRO A 274 -0.51 4.21 -3.68
C PRO A 274 -1.12 5.56 -4.08
N GLY A 275 -2.21 5.98 -3.42
CA GLY A 275 -2.83 7.29 -3.63
C GLY A 275 -1.92 8.45 -3.25
N GLN A 276 -1.24 8.36 -2.09
CA GLN A 276 -0.27 9.38 -1.65
C GLN A 276 0.93 9.47 -2.60
N VAL A 277 1.41 8.32 -3.07
CA VAL A 277 2.51 8.27 -4.05
C VAL A 277 2.08 8.95 -5.34
N LYS A 278 0.90 8.60 -5.88
CA LYS A 278 0.34 9.20 -7.11
C LYS A 278 0.13 10.71 -7.01
N GLU A 279 -0.22 11.23 -5.83
CA GLU A 279 -0.36 12.67 -5.62
C GLU A 279 0.99 13.40 -5.70
N LEU A 280 2.07 12.76 -5.26
CA LEU A 280 3.39 13.39 -5.14
C LEU A 280 4.28 13.19 -6.36
N VAL A 281 4.26 12.01 -6.98
CA VAL A 281 5.08 11.69 -8.15
C VAL A 281 4.28 11.82 -9.44
N GLY A 282 4.93 12.27 -10.51
CA GLY A 282 4.28 12.39 -11.82
C GLY A 282 3.84 11.04 -12.40
N GLU A 283 2.95 11.07 -13.40
CA GLU A 283 2.35 9.87 -14.01
C GLU A 283 3.39 8.85 -14.49
N GLU A 284 4.51 9.31 -15.04
CA GLU A 284 5.58 8.45 -15.55
C GLU A 284 6.28 7.66 -14.44
N LEU A 285 6.63 8.32 -13.33
CA LEU A 285 7.26 7.67 -12.18
C LEU A 285 6.26 6.78 -11.44
N PHE A 286 4.99 7.18 -11.38
CA PHE A 286 3.93 6.35 -10.82
C PHE A 286 3.73 5.07 -11.63
N ALA A 287 3.72 5.14 -12.97
CA ALA A 287 3.62 3.96 -13.82
C ALA A 287 4.82 2.99 -13.65
N ARG A 288 6.01 3.55 -13.39
CA ARG A 288 7.19 2.76 -13.04
C ARG A 288 7.04 2.11 -11.66
N TYR A 289 6.59 2.86 -10.66
CA TYR A 289 6.30 2.34 -9.32
C TYR A 289 5.28 1.19 -9.38
N ASP A 290 4.16 1.37 -10.08
CA ASP A 290 3.10 0.37 -10.22
C ASP A 290 3.62 -0.92 -10.90
N ARG A 291 4.41 -0.76 -11.97
CA ARG A 291 5.05 -1.90 -12.64
C ARG A 291 5.99 -2.66 -11.71
N LEU A 292 6.81 -1.95 -10.96
CA LEU A 292 7.78 -2.57 -10.07
C LEU A 292 7.11 -3.22 -8.85
N LEU A 293 6.02 -2.62 -8.33
CA LEU A 293 5.20 -3.21 -7.27
C LEU A 293 4.54 -4.51 -7.76
N LEU A 294 4.00 -4.52 -8.99
CA LEU A 294 3.46 -5.72 -9.61
C LEU A 294 4.54 -6.78 -9.82
N GLN A 295 5.69 -6.40 -10.40
CA GLN A 295 6.80 -7.32 -10.66
C GLN A 295 7.31 -7.96 -9.37
N SER A 296 7.52 -7.15 -8.34
CA SER A 296 7.87 -7.59 -6.99
C SER A 296 6.87 -8.58 -6.40
N SER A 297 5.58 -8.30 -6.53
CA SER A 297 4.51 -9.19 -6.06
C SER A 297 4.51 -10.53 -6.82
N LEU A 298 4.79 -10.49 -8.12
CA LEU A 298 4.89 -11.67 -8.98
C LEU A 298 6.17 -12.48 -8.71
N ASP A 299 7.29 -11.83 -8.40
CA ASP A 299 8.56 -12.49 -8.07
C ASP A 299 8.49 -13.31 -6.77
N LEU A 300 7.57 -12.96 -5.87
CA LEU A 300 7.29 -13.73 -4.65
C LEU A 300 6.48 -15.01 -4.92
N MET A 301 5.84 -15.13 -6.09
CA MET A 301 5.01 -16.27 -6.45
C MET A 301 5.84 -17.37 -7.11
N ALA A 302 5.83 -18.56 -6.51
CA ALA A 302 6.65 -19.69 -6.97
C ALA A 302 6.21 -20.28 -8.32
N ASP A 303 4.98 -20.00 -8.74
CA ASP A 303 4.35 -20.46 -9.98
C ASP A 303 4.44 -19.43 -11.12
N VAL A 304 5.14 -18.31 -10.93
CA VAL A 304 5.32 -17.30 -11.98
C VAL A 304 6.72 -17.40 -12.60
N VAL A 305 6.76 -17.49 -13.93
CA VAL A 305 8.00 -17.48 -14.71
C VAL A 305 7.95 -16.44 -15.81
N TYR A 306 9.04 -15.72 -16.01
CA TYR A 306 9.12 -14.66 -17.03
C TYR A 306 9.51 -15.21 -18.40
N CYS A 307 8.89 -14.66 -19.44
CA CYS A 307 9.29 -14.93 -20.82
C CYS A 307 10.77 -14.58 -21.04
N PRO A 308 11.60 -15.50 -21.55
CA PRO A 308 13.05 -15.28 -21.68
C PRO A 308 13.43 -14.36 -22.84
N ARG A 309 12.48 -13.94 -23.70
CA ARG A 309 12.79 -12.97 -24.76
C ARG A 309 13.06 -11.60 -24.13
N PRO A 310 14.24 -10.98 -24.39
CA PRO A 310 14.60 -9.70 -23.81
C PRO A 310 13.57 -8.59 -24.07
N GLY A 311 12.91 -8.61 -25.25
CA GLY A 311 11.88 -7.63 -25.62
C GLY A 311 10.46 -7.96 -25.17
N CYS A 312 10.23 -9.06 -24.44
CA CYS A 312 8.89 -9.46 -23.99
C CYS A 312 8.80 -9.48 -22.46
N GLN A 313 9.57 -10.34 -21.80
CA GLN A 313 9.61 -10.48 -20.32
C GLN A 313 8.23 -10.50 -19.64
N THR A 314 7.17 -10.92 -20.33
CA THR A 314 5.83 -11.00 -19.77
C THR A 314 5.77 -12.16 -18.76
N PRO A 315 5.17 -11.97 -17.56
CA PRO A 315 4.98 -13.03 -16.59
C PRO A 315 4.03 -14.10 -17.16
N VAL A 316 4.36 -15.36 -16.93
CA VAL A 316 3.59 -16.53 -17.38
C VAL A 316 3.38 -17.45 -16.18
N MET A 317 2.14 -17.87 -15.95
CA MET A 317 1.82 -18.85 -14.92
C MET A 317 2.28 -20.24 -15.35
N GLN A 318 3.00 -20.93 -14.48
CA GLN A 318 3.45 -22.30 -14.68
C GLN A 318 2.46 -23.28 -14.04
N GLU A 319 1.96 -24.23 -14.83
CA GLU A 319 1.17 -25.34 -14.30
C GLU A 319 2.06 -26.30 -13.50
N PRO A 320 1.64 -26.74 -12.29
CA PRO A 320 2.39 -27.70 -11.49
C PRO A 320 2.66 -29.00 -12.24
N GLY A 321 3.93 -29.41 -12.31
CA GLY A 321 4.34 -30.64 -13.00
C GLY A 321 4.55 -30.50 -14.51
N CYS A 322 4.22 -29.34 -15.10
CA CYS A 322 4.51 -29.05 -16.49
C CYS A 322 5.80 -28.24 -16.62
N THR A 323 6.67 -28.65 -17.55
CA THR A 323 7.91 -27.93 -17.90
C THR A 323 7.73 -26.98 -19.07
N MET A 324 6.52 -26.92 -19.65
CA MET A 324 6.18 -26.06 -20.78
C MET A 324 5.48 -24.80 -20.29
N ALA A 325 5.92 -23.64 -20.75
CA ALA A 325 5.20 -22.39 -20.62
C ALA A 325 5.03 -21.74 -22.00
N ILE A 326 3.85 -21.16 -22.25
CA ILE A 326 3.55 -20.43 -23.48
C ILE A 326 3.29 -18.98 -23.10
N CYS A 327 4.11 -18.07 -23.62
CA CYS A 327 3.92 -16.65 -23.39
C CYS A 327 2.71 -16.13 -24.18
N SER A 328 1.73 -15.55 -23.50
CA SER A 328 0.52 -14.96 -24.12
C SER A 328 0.79 -13.72 -24.98
N CYS A 329 1.91 -13.02 -24.74
CA CYS A 329 2.28 -11.81 -25.48
C CYS A 329 2.98 -12.12 -26.81
N CYS A 330 3.97 -13.02 -26.82
CA CYS A 330 4.78 -13.31 -28.02
C CYS A 330 4.62 -14.74 -28.55
N ASN A 331 3.68 -15.53 -27.99
CA ASN A 331 3.41 -16.94 -28.32
C ASN A 331 4.66 -17.85 -28.29
N TYR A 332 5.69 -17.45 -27.53
CA TYR A 332 6.90 -18.24 -27.40
C TYR A 332 6.68 -19.38 -26.41
N ALA A 333 6.81 -20.61 -26.89
CA ALA A 333 6.80 -21.81 -26.08
C ALA A 333 8.22 -22.12 -25.58
N PHE A 334 8.42 -22.09 -24.27
CA PHE A 334 9.72 -22.29 -23.64
C PHE A 334 9.65 -23.27 -22.48
N CYS A 335 10.81 -23.84 -22.16
CA CYS A 335 10.98 -24.70 -21.00
C CYS A 335 11.14 -23.84 -19.74
N THR A 336 10.29 -24.04 -18.73
CA THR A 336 10.33 -23.25 -17.46
C THR A 336 11.63 -23.47 -16.68
N LEU A 337 12.28 -24.61 -16.90
CA LEU A 337 13.53 -24.97 -16.25
C LEU A 337 14.73 -24.27 -16.92
N CYS A 338 14.98 -24.53 -18.20
CA CYS A 338 16.18 -24.04 -18.89
C CYS A 338 16.00 -22.69 -19.59
N LYS A 339 14.77 -22.17 -19.66
CA LYS A 339 14.41 -20.92 -20.34
C LYS A 339 14.72 -20.90 -21.85
N MET A 340 14.95 -22.07 -22.46
CA MET A 340 15.14 -22.26 -23.90
C MET A 340 13.85 -22.75 -24.57
N THR A 341 13.86 -22.89 -25.90
CA THR A 341 12.74 -23.50 -26.66
C THR A 341 12.29 -24.81 -26.03
N TYR A 342 10.98 -25.00 -25.89
CA TYR A 342 10.43 -26.23 -25.31
C TYR A 342 10.90 -27.46 -26.09
N HIS A 343 11.36 -28.48 -25.36
CA HIS A 343 12.02 -29.67 -25.90
C HIS A 343 11.36 -30.99 -25.47
N GLY A 344 10.14 -30.94 -24.94
CA GLY A 344 9.39 -32.13 -24.56
C GLY A 344 10.07 -32.94 -23.46
N LEU A 345 10.20 -34.24 -23.70
CA LEU A 345 10.88 -35.21 -22.82
C LEU A 345 12.41 -35.19 -22.96
N SER A 346 12.95 -34.45 -23.93
CA SER A 346 14.40 -34.33 -24.06
C SER A 346 14.96 -33.61 -22.83
N PRO A 347 16.11 -34.04 -22.28
CA PRO A 347 16.74 -33.32 -21.18
C PRO A 347 17.16 -31.91 -21.62
N CYS A 348 17.22 -30.99 -20.65
CA CYS A 348 17.66 -29.63 -20.91
C CYS A 348 19.11 -29.63 -21.45
N LYS A 349 19.35 -28.97 -22.60
CA LYS A 349 20.71 -28.82 -23.13
C LYS A 349 21.54 -27.93 -22.21
N VAL A 350 22.65 -28.47 -21.71
CA VAL A 350 23.62 -27.75 -20.87
C VAL A 350 24.80 -27.32 -21.73
N THR A 351 25.20 -26.05 -21.65
CA THR A 351 26.42 -25.55 -22.29
C THR A 351 27.65 -25.98 -21.50
N ALA A 352 28.83 -26.03 -22.13
CA ALA A 352 30.06 -26.49 -21.49
C ALA A 352 30.41 -25.72 -20.20
N GLU A 353 30.14 -24.41 -20.16
CA GLU A 353 30.35 -23.56 -18.97
C GLU A 353 29.39 -23.93 -17.82
N LYS A 354 28.12 -24.20 -18.13
CA LYS A 354 27.09 -24.55 -17.14
C LYS A 354 27.22 -25.97 -16.60
N LEU A 355 28.08 -26.83 -17.18
CA LEU A 355 28.36 -28.16 -16.65
C LEU A 355 29.14 -28.10 -15.33
N MET A 356 30.05 -27.14 -15.18
CA MET A 356 30.79 -26.94 -13.92
C MET A 356 29.88 -26.44 -12.80
N ASP A 357 29.00 -25.48 -13.10
CA ASP A 357 28.00 -24.99 -12.15
C ASP A 357 27.03 -26.10 -11.76
N LEU A 358 26.56 -26.90 -12.73
CA LEU A 358 25.67 -28.03 -12.48
C LEU A 358 26.32 -29.06 -11.55
N ARG A 359 27.62 -29.33 -11.72
CA ARG A 359 28.40 -30.22 -10.86
C ARG A 359 28.49 -29.69 -9.43
N ASN A 360 28.91 -28.44 -9.24
CA ASN A 360 29.06 -27.85 -7.91
C ASN A 360 27.72 -27.88 -7.16
N ASN A 361 26.65 -27.47 -7.84
CA ASN A 361 25.30 -27.55 -7.29
C ASN A 361 24.90 -28.99 -6.94
N TYR A 362 25.30 -30.01 -7.72
CA TYR A 362 24.95 -31.40 -7.45
C TYR A 362 25.73 -32.00 -6.26
N LEU A 363 26.99 -31.62 -6.07
CA LEU A 363 27.84 -32.07 -4.96
C LEU A 363 27.40 -31.45 -3.62
N GLU A 364 26.98 -30.19 -3.64
CA GLU A 364 26.53 -29.44 -2.46
C GLU A 364 25.04 -29.66 -2.14
N ALA A 365 24.26 -30.21 -3.08
CA ALA A 365 22.83 -30.45 -2.93
C ALA A 365 22.47 -31.54 -1.93
N ASP A 366 21.30 -31.39 -1.31
CA ASP A 366 20.61 -32.44 -0.57
C ASP A 366 19.95 -33.47 -1.51
N GLU A 367 19.53 -34.62 -0.97
CA GLU A 367 18.98 -35.73 -1.77
C GLU A 367 17.72 -35.37 -2.56
N ALA A 368 16.91 -34.40 -2.08
CA ALA A 368 15.75 -33.91 -2.82
C ALA A 368 16.17 -33.10 -4.05
N THR A 369 17.14 -32.19 -3.88
CA THR A 369 17.66 -31.37 -4.99
C THR A 369 18.44 -32.21 -5.99
N LYS A 370 19.18 -33.23 -5.56
CA LYS A 370 19.85 -34.19 -6.48
C LYS A 370 18.83 -34.90 -7.36
N ARG A 371 17.75 -35.44 -6.80
CA ARG A 371 16.68 -36.09 -7.58
C ARG A 371 16.04 -35.13 -8.59
N PHE A 372 15.82 -33.88 -8.19
CA PHE A 372 15.30 -32.85 -9.08
C PHE A 372 16.27 -32.54 -10.23
N LEU A 373 17.58 -32.40 -9.95
CA LEU A 373 18.60 -32.18 -10.97
C LEU A 373 18.69 -33.37 -11.94
N GLU A 374 18.65 -34.60 -11.43
CA GLU A 374 18.64 -35.82 -12.25
C GLU A 374 17.41 -35.89 -13.17
N GLN A 375 16.25 -35.46 -12.68
CA GLN A 375 15.00 -35.42 -13.46
C GLN A 375 15.04 -34.32 -14.55
N ARG A 376 15.71 -33.20 -14.27
CA ARG A 376 15.80 -32.03 -15.15
C ARG A 376 16.84 -32.16 -16.27
N TYR A 377 18.03 -32.67 -15.95
CA TYR A 377 19.16 -32.79 -16.88
C TYR A 377 19.42 -34.22 -17.35
N GLY A 378 18.83 -35.21 -16.68
CA GLY A 378 19.08 -36.63 -16.92
C GLY A 378 20.34 -37.11 -16.22
N LYS A 379 20.26 -38.31 -15.61
CA LYS A 379 21.39 -38.92 -14.87
C LYS A 379 22.70 -38.97 -15.68
N ARG A 380 22.61 -39.28 -16.99
CA ARG A 380 23.78 -39.36 -17.88
C ARG A 380 24.51 -38.03 -18.06
N VAL A 381 23.80 -36.91 -18.08
CA VAL A 381 24.42 -35.57 -18.25
C VAL A 381 25.14 -35.16 -16.98
N ILE A 382 24.54 -35.45 -15.82
CA ILE A 382 25.15 -35.21 -14.51
C ILE A 382 26.39 -36.09 -14.34
N GLN A 383 26.27 -37.37 -14.67
CA GLN A 383 27.40 -38.29 -14.61
C GLN A 383 28.55 -37.84 -15.53
N LYS A 384 28.25 -37.39 -16.75
CA LYS A 384 29.26 -36.79 -17.63
C LYS A 384 29.92 -35.55 -17.01
N ALA A 385 29.17 -34.70 -16.31
CA ALA A 385 29.71 -33.52 -15.64
C ALA A 385 30.65 -33.87 -14.47
N LEU A 386 30.41 -34.99 -13.80
CA LEU A 386 31.29 -35.53 -12.76
C LEU A 386 32.56 -36.16 -13.37
N GLU A 387 32.39 -37.01 -14.39
CA GLU A 387 33.48 -37.75 -15.05
C GLU A 387 34.47 -36.85 -15.82
N GLU A 388 34.01 -35.75 -16.44
CA GLU A 388 34.90 -34.80 -17.15
C GLU A 388 35.97 -34.17 -16.25
N MET A 389 35.74 -34.13 -14.93
CA MET A 389 36.67 -33.58 -13.96
C MET A 389 37.70 -34.63 -13.51
N GLU A 390 37.24 -35.86 -13.23
CA GLU A 390 38.11 -36.99 -12.91
C GLU A 390 39.12 -37.26 -14.03
N SER A 391 38.67 -37.19 -15.29
CA SER A 391 39.54 -37.36 -16.45
C SER A 391 40.62 -36.28 -16.55
N LYS A 392 40.28 -35.01 -16.27
CA LYS A 392 41.24 -33.88 -16.33
C LYS A 392 42.22 -33.88 -15.17
N GLU A 393 41.74 -34.06 -13.94
CA GLU A 393 42.59 -34.09 -12.75
C GLU A 393 43.54 -35.30 -12.79
N TRP A 394 43.04 -36.46 -13.26
CA TRP A 394 43.88 -37.64 -13.47
C TRP A 394 44.97 -37.38 -14.53
N LEU A 395 44.62 -36.74 -15.65
CA LEU A 395 45.58 -36.37 -16.69
C LEU A 395 46.68 -35.43 -16.16
N GLU A 396 46.33 -34.41 -15.37
CA GLU A 396 47.30 -33.47 -14.80
C GLU A 396 48.22 -34.11 -13.75
N LYS A 397 47.69 -35.04 -12.95
CA LYS A 397 48.43 -35.69 -11.88
C LYS A 397 49.33 -36.84 -12.36
N ASN A 398 48.87 -37.63 -13.33
CA ASN A 398 49.54 -38.87 -13.74
C ASN A 398 50.27 -38.77 -15.09
N SER A 399 50.07 -37.70 -15.85
CA SER A 399 50.68 -37.55 -17.17
C SER A 399 51.35 -36.19 -17.36
N LYS A 400 52.34 -36.13 -18.25
CA LYS A 400 53.05 -34.91 -18.62
C LYS A 400 53.06 -34.75 -20.14
N ALA A 401 52.85 -33.52 -20.62
CA ALA A 401 52.81 -33.23 -22.04
C ALA A 401 54.21 -33.27 -22.67
N CYS A 402 54.32 -33.91 -23.84
CA CYS A 402 55.57 -33.95 -24.59
C CYS A 402 55.99 -32.53 -25.02
N PRO A 403 57.25 -32.11 -24.79
CA PRO A 403 57.71 -30.76 -25.14
C PRO A 403 57.79 -30.49 -26.65
N CYS A 404 57.69 -31.53 -27.49
CA CYS A 404 57.75 -31.39 -28.94
C CYS A 404 56.36 -31.34 -29.60
N CYS A 405 55.41 -32.16 -29.15
CA CYS A 405 54.12 -32.34 -29.83
C CYS A 405 52.89 -32.23 -28.91
N GLY A 406 53.06 -32.03 -27.60
CA GLY A 406 51.96 -31.86 -26.65
C GLY A 406 51.19 -33.14 -26.29
N THR A 407 51.55 -34.30 -26.85
CA THR A 407 50.93 -35.58 -26.47
C THR A 407 51.22 -35.88 -24.99
N HIS A 408 50.19 -36.19 -24.21
CA HIS A 408 50.31 -36.56 -22.80
C HIS A 408 50.92 -37.95 -22.67
N ILE A 409 51.99 -38.07 -21.89
CA ILE A 409 52.75 -39.30 -21.66
C ILE A 409 52.74 -39.60 -20.17
N GLU A 410 52.45 -40.85 -19.80
CA GLU A 410 52.55 -41.38 -18.44
C GLU A 410 53.92 -42.04 -18.23
N LYS A 411 54.50 -41.91 -17.04
CA LYS A 411 55.73 -42.62 -16.65
C LYS A 411 55.34 -43.83 -15.79
N LEU A 412 55.45 -45.02 -16.38
CA LEU A 412 55.18 -46.28 -15.67
C LEU A 412 56.30 -46.63 -14.70
N ASP A 413 57.53 -46.80 -15.20
CA ASP A 413 58.71 -47.07 -14.37
C ASP A 413 60.01 -46.78 -15.15
N GLY A 414 61.16 -46.78 -14.48
CA GLY A 414 62.48 -46.70 -15.07
C GLY A 414 63.08 -45.28 -15.08
N CYS A 415 64.01 -45.06 -16.02
CA CYS A 415 64.81 -43.85 -16.04
C CYS A 415 64.04 -42.61 -16.50
N ASN A 416 64.49 -41.43 -16.09
CA ASN A 416 63.92 -40.13 -16.46
C ASN A 416 64.15 -39.72 -17.92
N LYS A 417 64.81 -40.57 -18.73
CA LYS A 417 64.89 -40.42 -20.19
C LYS A 417 63.64 -41.06 -20.81
N MET A 418 62.67 -40.23 -21.16
CA MET A 418 61.40 -40.66 -21.75
C MET A 418 61.46 -40.63 -23.28
N THR A 419 60.59 -41.41 -23.91
CA THR A 419 60.38 -41.40 -25.37
C THR A 419 58.91 -41.14 -25.64
N CYS A 420 58.59 -40.07 -26.36
CA CYS A 420 57.21 -39.76 -26.71
C CYS A 420 56.64 -40.80 -27.68
N THR A 421 55.47 -41.35 -27.40
CA THR A 421 54.79 -42.33 -28.27
C THR A 421 54.22 -41.70 -29.55
N GLY A 422 53.94 -40.39 -29.55
CA GLY A 422 53.42 -39.68 -30.73
C GLY A 422 54.49 -39.29 -31.74
N CYS A 423 55.55 -38.60 -31.29
CA CYS A 423 56.59 -38.06 -32.18
C CYS A 423 57.95 -38.76 -32.08
N MET A 424 58.11 -39.74 -31.18
CA MET A 424 59.36 -40.47 -30.94
C MET A 424 60.54 -39.58 -30.52
N GLN A 425 60.27 -38.37 -30.02
CA GLN A 425 61.30 -37.47 -29.46
C GLN A 425 61.70 -37.94 -28.06
N TYR A 426 63.01 -37.94 -27.78
CA TYR A 426 63.52 -38.17 -26.44
C TYR A 426 63.42 -36.88 -25.62
N PHE A 427 62.97 -36.99 -24.37
CA PHE A 427 62.88 -35.85 -23.46
C PHE A 427 63.15 -36.28 -22.02
N CYS A 428 63.52 -35.33 -21.16
CA CYS A 428 63.73 -35.55 -19.73
C CYS A 428 62.41 -35.37 -18.97
N TRP A 429 62.01 -36.37 -18.17
CA TRP A 429 60.78 -36.31 -17.35
C TRP A 429 60.82 -35.26 -16.23
N LEU A 430 62.01 -34.89 -15.78
CA LEU A 430 62.19 -33.93 -14.69
C LEU A 430 62.01 -32.49 -15.16
N CYS A 431 62.72 -32.11 -16.22
CA CYS A 431 62.77 -30.72 -16.69
C CYS A 431 61.94 -30.44 -17.95
N MET A 432 61.30 -31.46 -18.53
CA MET A 432 60.61 -31.39 -19.84
C MET A 432 61.51 -30.92 -20.99
N GLY A 433 62.85 -31.01 -20.84
CA GLY A 433 63.80 -30.65 -21.89
C GLY A 433 63.88 -31.72 -22.99
N SER A 434 63.93 -31.30 -24.24
CA SER A 434 64.19 -32.18 -25.39
C SER A 434 65.62 -32.70 -25.35
N LEU A 435 65.81 -34.02 -25.51
CA LEU A 435 67.10 -34.71 -25.50
C LEU A 435 67.58 -34.99 -26.92
N SER A 436 68.89 -34.91 -27.14
CA SER A 436 69.50 -35.26 -28.43
C SER A 436 69.34 -36.75 -28.74
N ARG A 437 69.05 -37.09 -29.99
CA ARG A 437 68.99 -38.48 -30.48
C ARG A 437 70.37 -39.16 -30.49
N ALA A 438 71.44 -38.41 -30.73
CA ALA A 438 72.80 -38.94 -30.83
C ALA A 438 73.36 -39.34 -29.46
N ASN A 439 73.06 -38.56 -28.40
CA ASN A 439 73.46 -38.89 -27.04
C ASN A 439 72.42 -38.38 -26.02
N PRO A 440 71.36 -39.17 -25.76
CA PRO A 440 70.28 -38.77 -24.85
C PRO A 440 70.71 -38.66 -23.38
N TYR A 441 71.76 -39.38 -22.98
CA TYR A 441 72.21 -39.47 -21.58
C TYR A 441 73.15 -38.34 -21.17
N ARG A 442 73.72 -37.59 -22.13
CA ARG A 442 74.58 -36.42 -21.84
C ARG A 442 73.90 -35.44 -20.88
N HIS A 443 72.59 -35.22 -21.02
CA HIS A 443 71.82 -34.34 -20.14
C HIS A 443 71.88 -34.74 -18.65
N PHE A 444 72.10 -36.01 -18.34
CA PHE A 444 72.22 -36.50 -16.96
C PHE A 444 73.68 -36.62 -16.49
N ASN A 445 74.65 -36.59 -17.40
CA ASN A 445 76.08 -36.72 -17.10
C ASN A 445 76.83 -35.38 -17.15
N ASP A 446 76.16 -34.29 -17.55
CA ASP A 446 76.75 -32.95 -17.65
C ASP A 446 76.54 -32.17 -16.34
N PRO A 447 77.61 -31.77 -15.61
CA PRO A 447 77.50 -31.00 -14.37
C PRO A 447 76.77 -29.65 -14.53
N SER A 448 76.69 -29.11 -15.75
CA SER A 448 75.96 -27.87 -16.04
C SER A 448 74.45 -28.07 -16.18
N SER A 449 73.97 -29.33 -16.24
CA SER A 449 72.55 -29.64 -16.40
C SER A 449 71.81 -29.60 -15.05
N PRO A 450 70.58 -29.06 -15.01
CA PRO A 450 69.73 -29.11 -13.81
C PRO A 450 69.33 -30.54 -13.42
N CYS A 451 69.58 -31.53 -14.28
CA CYS A 451 69.27 -32.93 -14.05
C CYS A 451 70.52 -33.83 -13.91
N PHE A 452 71.67 -33.25 -13.61
CA PHE A 452 72.93 -33.98 -13.38
C PHE A 452 72.81 -35.05 -12.29
N ASN A 453 73.21 -36.29 -12.60
CA ASN A 453 73.06 -37.49 -11.75
C ASN A 453 71.62 -37.85 -11.34
N ARG A 454 70.61 -37.34 -12.05
CA ARG A 454 69.19 -37.59 -11.74
C ARG A 454 68.51 -38.56 -12.71
N LEU A 455 69.26 -39.40 -13.41
CA LEU A 455 68.71 -40.33 -14.41
C LEU A 455 67.71 -41.33 -13.79
N PHE A 456 67.93 -41.75 -12.55
CA PHE A 456 67.07 -42.69 -11.81
C PHE A 456 66.47 -42.08 -10.53
N GLN A 457 66.53 -40.76 -10.37
CA GLN A 457 65.92 -40.12 -9.21
C GLN A 457 64.39 -40.24 -9.31
N ALA A 458 63.76 -40.70 -8.21
CA ALA A 458 62.33 -41.01 -8.10
C ALA A 458 61.84 -42.31 -8.80
N VAL A 459 62.68 -43.35 -8.86
CA VAL A 459 62.18 -44.73 -8.94
C VAL A 459 61.70 -45.10 -7.54
N HIS A 460 60.41 -44.93 -7.25
CA HIS A 460 59.81 -45.52 -6.06
C HIS A 460 59.79 -47.04 -6.26
N ILE A 461 60.62 -47.75 -5.51
CA ILE A 461 60.33 -49.15 -5.19
C ILE A 461 59.15 -49.08 -4.23
N ASP A 462 58.02 -49.65 -4.65
CA ASP A 462 56.83 -49.77 -3.81
C ASP A 462 57.11 -50.85 -2.76
N ASP A 463 57.74 -50.44 -1.65
CA ASP A 463 57.97 -51.31 -0.51
C ASP A 463 56.65 -51.50 0.26
N GLY A 464 55.86 -52.50 -0.15
CA GLY A 464 55.05 -53.33 0.74
C GLY A 464 53.59 -52.92 0.99
N GLU A 465 52.67 -53.33 0.12
CA GLU A 465 51.32 -53.74 0.54
C GLU A 465 51.40 -55.15 1.15
N PHE A 466 51.61 -55.19 2.46
CA PHE A 466 51.43 -56.38 3.29
C PHE A 466 49.92 -56.58 3.48
N TRP A 467 49.38 -57.65 2.88
CA TRP A 467 48.02 -58.12 3.16
C TRP A 467 48.00 -58.73 4.57
N GLU A 468 47.52 -57.99 5.57
CA GLU A 468 47.05 -58.59 6.82
C GLU A 468 45.73 -59.32 6.53
N VAL A 469 45.82 -60.64 6.44
CA VAL A 469 44.71 -61.55 6.70
C VAL A 469 44.78 -61.86 8.18
N GLU A 470 43.85 -61.35 8.98
CA GLU A 470 43.54 -61.91 10.30
C GLU A 470 42.27 -62.76 10.20
N ASP A 471 42.37 -63.93 10.82
CA ASP A 471 41.45 -65.08 10.84
C ASP A 471 40.03 -64.83 11.38
#